data_AF-A0A847EDJ4-F1
#
_entry.id   AF-A0A847EDJ4-F1
#
_cell.length_a   1.000
_cell.length_b   1.000
_cell.length_c   1.000
_cell.angle_alpha   90.00
_cell.angle_beta   90.00
_cell.angle_gamma   90.00
#
_symmetry.space_group_name_H-M   'P 1'
#
loop_
_entity.id
_entity.type
_entity.pdbx_description
1 polymer ?
#
loop_
_entity_poly.entity_id
_entity_poly.type
_entity_poly.pdbx_seq_one_letter_code
_entity_poly.pdbx_strand_id
1 'polypeptide(L)' 'MNTILIDVGSSTIKTYKNTKQGVQILLQRSIAFKDGFDPEGGISSETKKELFELIDSIKEQNKNSK' A
#
# COMPACT_ATOMS: atom_id res chain seq x y z
N MET A 1 -9.12 -4.13 18.27
CA MET A 1 -9.56 -3.86 16.89
C MET A 1 -8.51 -4.41 15.95
N ASN A 2 -8.93 -5.19 14.96
CA ASN A 2 -8.04 -5.71 13.92
C ASN A 2 -8.02 -4.69 12.78
N THR A 3 -7.02 -3.83 12.74
CA THR A 3 -6.93 -2.73 11.78
C THR A 3 -5.68 -2.88 10.93
N ILE A 4 -5.82 -2.75 9.62
CA ILE A 4 -4.69 -2.71 8.70
C ILE A 4 -4.34 -1.24 8.41
N LEU A 5 -3.09 -0.89 8.63
CA LEU A 5 -2.55 0.42 8.29
C LEU A 5 -1.76 0.29 7.00
N ILE A 6 -1.97 1.22 6.07
CA ILE A 6 -1.23 1.28 4.81
C ILE A 6 -0.53 2.64 4.75
N ASP A 7 0.79 2.61 4.64
CA ASP A 7 1.67 3.77 4.50
C ASP A 7 2.20 3.79 3.06
N VAL A 8 1.84 4.83 2.31
CA VAL A 8 2.23 5.02 0.92
C VAL A 8 3.26 6.14 0.84
N GLY A 9 4.53 5.76 0.73
CA GLY A 9 5.63 6.68 0.49
C GLY A 9 5.93 6.86 -1.00
N SER A 10 6.84 7.78 -1.32
CA SER A 10 7.22 8.10 -2.71
C SER A 10 7.94 6.98 -3.48
N SER A 11 8.31 5.88 -2.82
CA SER A 11 8.98 4.73 -3.47
C SER A 11 8.61 3.38 -2.85
N THR A 12 7.87 3.38 -1.75
CA THR A 12 7.56 2.15 -1.00
C THR A 12 6.17 2.24 -0.40
N ILE A 13 5.48 1.11 -0.41
CA ILE A 13 4.25 0.91 0.36
C ILE A 13 4.57 -0.06 1.49
N LYS A 14 4.20 0.30 2.71
CA LYS A 14 4.31 -0.55 3.89
C LYS A 14 2.93 -0.81 4.46
N THR A 15 2.67 -2.04 4.85
CA THR A 15 1.44 -2.43 5.51
C THR A 15 1.72 -2.94 6.91
N TYR A 16 0.81 -2.62 7.83
CA TYR A 16 0.96 -2.98 9.23
C TYR A 16 -0.35 -3.52 9.77
N LYS A 17 -0.24 -4.45 10.72
CA LYS A 17 -1.33 -4.86 11.59
C LYS A 17 -1.25 -4.06 12.88
N ASN A 18 -2.32 -3.37 13.24
CA ASN A 18 -2.46 -2.78 14.56
C ASN A 18 -2.74 -3.89 15.60
N THR A 19 -1.89 -4.00 16.60
CA THR A 19 -1.97 -4.98 17.70
C THR A 19 -2.11 -4.26 19.04
N LYS A 20 -2.38 -5.00 20.13
CA LYS A 20 -2.45 -4.38 21.47
C LYS A 20 -1.10 -3.81 21.92
N GLN A 21 0.00 -4.28 21.34
CA GLN A 21 1.37 -3.95 21.71
C GLN A 21 2.01 -2.94 20.76
N GLY A 22 1.28 -2.46 19.74
CA GLY A 22 1.80 -1.54 18.72
C GLY A 22 1.53 -2.05 17.30
N VAL A 23 2.38 -1.67 16.35
CA VAL A 23 2.24 -2.03 14.94
C VAL A 23 3.22 -3.13 14.55
N GLN A 24 2.72 -4.13 13.82
CA GLN A 24 3.53 -5.20 13.23
C GLN A 24 3.55 -5.04 11.71
N ILE A 25 4.73 -5.04 11.08
CA ILE A 25 4.85 -5.02 9.62
C ILE A 25 4.32 -6.33 9.05
N LEU A 26 3.47 -6.22 8.02
CA LEU A 26 2.97 -7.37 7.25
C LEU A 26 3.67 -7.48 5.90
N LEU A 27 3.84 -6.35 5.20
CA LEU A 27 4.43 -6.29 3.88
C LEU A 27 5.15 -4.96 3.68
N GLN A 28 6.25 -5.01 2.93
CA GLN A 28 6.87 -3.83 2.34
C GLN A 28 7.12 -4.13 0.86
N ARG A 29 6.65 -3.24 -0.02
CA ARG A 29 6.84 -3.36 -1.47
C ARG A 29 7.34 -2.05 -2.04
N SER A 30 8.35 -2.11 -2.90
CA SER A 30 8.81 -0.95 -3.66
C SER A 30 7.92 -0.76 -4.89
N ILE A 31 7.54 0.49 -5.15
CA ILE A 31 6.81 0.90 -6.35
C ILE A 31 7.48 2.15 -6.90
N ALA A 32 7.78 2.16 -8.20
CA ALA A 32 8.51 3.24 -8.86
C ALA A 32 7.59 4.43 -9.21
N PHE A 33 6.97 5.08 -8.21
CA PHE A 33 6.02 6.19 -8.44
C PHE A 33 6.57 7.38 -9.24
N LYS A 34 7.88 7.56 -9.26
CA LYS A 34 8.53 8.65 -10.00
C LYS A 34 8.76 8.30 -11.47
N ASP A 35 8.70 7.02 -11.83
CA ASP A 35 8.89 6.58 -13.21
C ASP A 35 7.63 6.90 -14.02
N GLY A 36 7.81 7.70 -15.08
CA GLY A 36 6.69 8.24 -15.85
C GLY A 36 5.80 9.22 -15.08
N PHE A 37 6.31 9.87 -14.02
CA PHE A 37 5.56 10.91 -13.31
C PHE A 37 5.40 12.16 -14.19
N ASP A 38 4.15 12.60 -14.32
CA ASP A 38 3.78 13.86 -14.99
C ASP A 38 3.24 14.86 -13.95
N PRO A 39 3.70 16.12 -13.93
CA PRO A 39 3.22 17.11 -12.96
C PRO A 39 1.71 17.42 -13.05
N GLU A 40 1.07 17.23 -14.20
CA GLU A 40 -0.37 17.47 -14.39
C GLU A 40 -1.19 16.18 -14.21
N GLY A 41 -0.70 15.06 -14.74
CA GLY A 41 -1.36 13.75 -14.75
C GLY A 41 -1.03 12.85 -13.56
N GLY A 42 0.02 13.15 -12.80
CA GLY A 42 0.49 12.39 -11.65
C GLY A 42 1.29 11.14 -12.03
N ILE A 43 1.04 10.03 -11.31
CA ILE A 43 1.72 8.75 -11.54
C ILE A 43 1.22 8.07 -12.83
N SER A 44 2.07 7.24 -13.45
CA SER A 44 1.72 6.49 -14.66
C SER A 44 0.53 5.54 -14.45
N SER A 45 -0.15 5.17 -15.54
CA SER A 45 -1.29 4.24 -15.50
C SER A 45 -0.88 2.86 -15.01
N GLU A 46 0.33 2.42 -15.39
CA GLU A 46 0.95 1.17 -15.00
C GLU A 46 1.18 1.14 -13.48
N THR A 47 1.76 2.22 -12.94
CA THR A 47 2.00 2.32 -11.49
C THR A 47 0.69 2.42 -10.71
N LYS A 48 -0.31 3.14 -11.24
CA LYS A 48 -1.64 3.21 -10.63
C LYS A 48 -2.32 1.84 -10.58
N LYS A 49 -2.17 1.04 -11.64
CA LYS A 49 -2.66 -0.34 -11.68
C LYS A 49 -1.97 -1.21 -10.63
N GLU A 50 -0.64 -1.15 -10.53
CA GLU A 50 0.12 -1.91 -9.52
C GLU A 50 -0.30 -1.55 -8.09
N LEU A 51 -0.51 -0.26 -7.81
CA LEU A 51 -1.01 0.22 -6.52
C LEU A 51 -2.37 -0.40 -6.16
N PHE A 52 -3.33 -0.40 -7.09
CA PHE A 52 -4.66 -0.95 -6.83
C PHE A 52 -4.63 -2.46 -6.65
N GLU A 53 -3.91 -3.19 -7.51
CA GLU A 53 -3.75 -4.64 -7.37
C GLU A 53 -3.12 -5.01 -6.02
N LEU A 54 -2.15 -4.23 -5.55
CA LEU A 54 -1.57 -4.41 -4.23
C LEU A 54 -2.62 -4.20 -3.12
N ILE A 55 -3.35 -3.07 -3.15
CA ILE A 55 -4.38 -2.75 -2.13
C ILE A 55 -5.46 -3.83 -2.10
N ASP A 56 -5.92 -4.30 -3.25
CA ASP A 56 -6.95 -5.33 -3.34
C ASP A 56 -6.43 -6.67 -2.82
N SER A 57 -5.18 -7.04 -3.09
CA SER A 57 -4.56 -8.22 -2.49
C SER A 57 -4.49 -8.13 -0.96
N ILE A 58 -4.19 -6.94 -0.40
CA ILE A 58 -4.15 -6.71 1.05
C ILE A 58 -5.54 -6.87 1.65
N LYS A 59 -6.58 -6.31 1.02
CA LYS A 59 -7.97 -6.47 1.47
C LYS A 59 -8.40 -7.93 1.47
N GLU A 60 -8.12 -8.66 0.39
CA GLU A 60 -8.48 -10.07 0.25
C GLU A 60 -7.80 -10.95 1.30
N GLN A 61 -6.53 -10.68 1.62
CA GLN A 61 -5.79 -11.39 2.67
C GLN A 61 -6.25 -11.03 4.09
N ASN A 62 -6.97 -9.91 4.26
CA ASN A 62 -7.32 -9.34 5.56
C ASN A 62 -8.82 -9.08 5.74
N LYS A 63 -9.71 -9.84 5.09
CA LYS A 63 -11.19 -9.66 5.08
C LYS A 63 -11.86 -9.43 6.44
N ASN A 64 -11.27 -9.93 7.52
CA ASN A 64 -11.77 -9.79 8.89
C ASN A 64 -11.15 -8.60 9.65
N SER A 65 -10.61 -7.64 8.92
CA SER A 65 -9.93 -6.46 9.45
C SER A 65 -10.59 -5.20 8.90
N LYS A 66 -10.58 -4.14 9.71
CA LYS A 66 -10.95 -2.79 9.29
C LYS A 66 -9.79 -2.10 8.59
#